data_AF-I3CDH6-F1
#
_entry.id   AF-I3CDH6-F1
#
_cell.length_a   1.000
_cell.length_b   1.000
_cell.length_c   1.000
_cell.angle_alpha   90.00
_cell.angle_beta   90.00
_cell.angle_gamma   90.00
#
_symmetry.space_group_name_H-M   'P 1'
#
loop_
_entity.id
_entity.type
_entity.pdbx_description
1 polymer ?
#
loop_
_entity_poly.entity_id
_entity_poly.type
_entity_poly.pdbx_seq_one_letter_code
_entity_poly.pdbx_strand_id
1 'polypeptide(L)'
;MDIELPEVDESDKFEKRIGIVLTFFAALLAINDVGADRFGTDELLAHSEMVSAYQWYSGKGIKEDMVEGRRDLLLMLVESGAIAPTHVEAVRKTTETLNVDIERYKKEKQEILKGSSAVGEANWVQEVDGKLGQVIGAKQWETQSRVLNLAGDKFDAATLFLQLCLVMGALSLLLKAPKLKHFFFSMMVVFGSLGGVFSAWAFSIATTV
;
A
#
# COMPACT_ATOMS: atom_id res chain seq x y z
N MET A 1 15.03 -39.99 62.01
CA MET A 1 14.23 -38.82 61.59
C MET A 1 14.71 -38.54 60.18
N ASP A 2 14.14 -39.29 59.25
CA ASP A 2 14.47 -39.14 57.83
C ASP A 2 13.88 -37.82 57.38
N ILE A 3 14.76 -36.89 57.03
CA ILE A 3 14.39 -35.60 56.48
C ILE A 3 14.08 -35.88 55.01
N GLU A 4 12.81 -36.17 54.71
CA GLU A 4 12.30 -36.09 53.34
C GLU A 4 12.49 -34.63 52.86
N LEU A 5 13.49 -34.43 52.00
CA LEU A 5 13.67 -33.18 51.29
C LEU A 5 12.47 -33.02 50.35
N PRO A 6 11.85 -31.83 50.28
CA PRO A 6 10.68 -31.61 49.43
C PRO A 6 11.06 -31.90 47.97
N GLU A 7 10.38 -32.87 47.35
CA GLU A 7 10.49 -33.13 45.92
C GLU A 7 10.10 -31.84 45.18
N VAL A 8 11.07 -31.25 44.49
CA VAL A 8 10.81 -30.08 43.65
C VAL A 8 10.05 -30.55 42.43
N ASP A 9 8.74 -30.29 42.40
CA ASP A 9 7.85 -30.66 41.30
C ASP A 9 8.35 -30.09 39.96
N GLU A 10 8.88 -30.97 39.10
CA GLU A 10 9.34 -30.65 37.74
C GLU A 10 8.22 -30.01 36.89
N SER A 11 6.94 -30.30 37.20
CA SER A 11 5.79 -29.72 36.52
C SER A 11 5.68 -28.21 36.73
N ASP A 12 5.93 -27.72 37.95
CA ASP A 12 5.85 -26.29 38.30
C ASP A 12 6.94 -25.47 37.60
N LYS A 13 8.15 -26.02 37.47
CA LYS A 13 9.24 -25.39 36.70
C LYS A 13 8.91 -25.32 35.20
N PHE A 14 8.31 -26.36 34.64
CA PHE A 14 7.94 -26.41 33.23
C PHE A 14 6.80 -25.43 32.90
N GLU A 15 5.78 -25.34 33.75
CA GLU A 15 4.69 -24.37 33.59
C GLU A 15 5.17 -22.92 33.66
N LYS A 16 6.06 -22.61 34.63
CA LYS A 16 6.71 -21.29 34.70
C LYS A 16 7.47 -20.96 33.42
N ARG A 17 8.19 -21.93 32.85
CA ARG A 17 8.92 -21.74 31.59
C ARG A 17 7.98 -21.44 30.42
N ILE A 18 6.87 -22.17 30.29
CA ILE A 18 5.86 -21.91 29.25
C ILE A 18 5.28 -20.49 29.42
N GLY A 19 4.92 -20.09 30.64
CA GLY A 19 4.37 -18.76 30.92
C GLY A 19 5.30 -17.62 30.52
N ILE A 20 6.60 -17.74 30.79
CA ILE A 20 7.62 -16.74 30.39
C ILE A 20 7.70 -16.64 28.87
N VAL A 21 7.81 -17.78 28.16
CA VAL A 21 7.90 -17.80 26.70
C VAL A 21 6.62 -17.26 26.06
N LEU A 22 5.46 -17.53 26.66
CA LEU A 22 4.16 -17.04 26.19
C LEU A 22 4.06 -15.52 26.34
N THR A 23 4.49 -14.99 27.48
CA THR A 23 4.53 -13.55 27.72
C THR A 23 5.47 -12.85 26.74
N PHE A 24 6.63 -13.45 26.45
CA PHE A 24 7.57 -12.94 25.47
C PHE A 24 6.96 -12.85 24.06
N PHE A 25 6.35 -13.93 23.57
CA PHE A 25 5.71 -13.91 22.25
C PHE A 25 4.46 -13.01 22.20
N ALA A 26 3.75 -12.84 23.31
CA ALA A 26 2.63 -11.89 23.39
C ALA A 26 3.11 -10.44 23.27
N ALA A 27 4.24 -10.10 23.91
CA ALA A 27 4.86 -8.80 23.74
C ALA A 27 5.33 -8.57 22.29
N LEU A 28 5.90 -9.61 21.65
CA LEU A 28 6.30 -9.55 20.25
C LEU A 28 5.10 -9.35 19.31
N LEU A 29 3.98 -10.03 19.56
CA LEU A 29 2.72 -9.84 18.81
C LEU A 29 2.22 -8.41 18.93
N ALA A 30 2.20 -7.85 20.15
CA ALA A 30 1.76 -6.46 20.35
C ALA A 30 2.62 -5.45 19.57
N ILE A 31 3.93 -5.67 19.49
CA ILE A 31 4.83 -4.83 18.68
C ILE A 31 4.51 -4.99 17.18
N ASN A 32 4.28 -6.22 16.73
CA ASN A 32 3.92 -6.51 15.35
C ASN A 32 2.60 -5.84 14.95
N ASP A 33 1.58 -5.92 15.79
CA ASP A 33 0.25 -5.36 15.52
C ASP A 33 0.29 -3.83 15.43
N VAL A 34 1.09 -3.16 16.26
CA VAL A 34 1.32 -1.69 16.15
C VAL A 34 2.01 -1.33 14.82
N GLY A 35 2.96 -2.15 14.38
CA GLY A 35 3.57 -1.99 13.06
C GLY A 35 2.55 -2.17 11.94
N ALA A 36 1.83 -3.30 11.96
CA ALA A 36 0.82 -3.67 10.97
C ALA A 36 -0.23 -2.57 10.76
N ASP A 37 -0.78 -2.02 11.86
CA ASP A 37 -1.81 -0.98 11.82
C ASP A 37 -1.33 0.31 11.15
N ARG A 38 -0.10 0.74 11.46
CA ARG A 38 0.50 1.91 10.83
C ARG A 38 0.71 1.69 9.33
N PHE A 39 1.28 0.56 8.94
CA PHE A 39 1.54 0.26 7.52
C PHE A 39 0.24 0.07 6.73
N GLY A 40 -0.78 -0.54 7.32
CA GLY A 40 -2.10 -0.63 6.70
C GLY A 40 -2.72 0.75 6.49
N THR A 41 -2.55 1.68 7.43
CA THR A 41 -3.00 3.07 7.28
C THR A 41 -2.26 3.79 6.15
N ASP A 42 -0.94 3.67 6.11
CA ASP A 42 -0.10 4.30 5.07
C ASP A 42 -0.41 3.72 3.68
N GLU A 43 -0.63 2.40 3.59
CA GLU A 43 -1.07 1.72 2.35
C GLU A 43 -2.40 2.26 1.85
N LEU A 44 -3.40 2.37 2.73
CA LEU A 44 -4.72 2.88 2.39
C LEU A 44 -4.65 4.34 1.91
N LEU A 45 -3.81 5.17 2.55
CA LEU A 45 -3.59 6.54 2.12
C LEU A 45 -2.95 6.58 0.72
N ALA A 46 -1.86 5.84 0.51
CA ALA A 46 -1.18 5.78 -0.78
C ALA A 46 -2.09 5.25 -1.90
N HIS A 47 -2.90 4.24 -1.61
CA HIS A 47 -3.88 3.70 -2.55
C HIS A 47 -4.99 4.72 -2.85
N SER A 48 -5.48 5.45 -1.83
CA SER A 48 -6.46 6.52 -2.01
C SER A 48 -5.92 7.63 -2.93
N GLU A 49 -4.69 8.07 -2.68
CA GLU A 49 -4.02 9.07 -3.53
C GLU A 49 -3.76 8.57 -4.94
N MET A 50 -3.38 7.30 -5.11
CA MET A 50 -3.28 6.65 -6.42
C MET A 50 -4.61 6.73 -7.18
N VAL A 51 -5.72 6.34 -6.54
CA VAL A 51 -7.05 6.38 -7.14
C VAL A 51 -7.44 7.81 -7.51
N SER A 52 -7.20 8.77 -6.61
CA SER A 52 -7.44 10.20 -6.85
C SER A 52 -6.64 10.70 -8.07
N ALA A 53 -5.36 10.36 -8.17
CA ALA A 53 -4.50 10.74 -9.30
C ALA A 53 -4.98 10.13 -10.63
N TYR A 54 -5.43 8.87 -10.64
CA TYR A 54 -6.03 8.25 -11.83
C TYR A 54 -7.37 8.87 -12.22
N GLN A 55 -8.20 9.23 -11.25
CA GLN A 55 -9.45 9.96 -11.49
C GLN A 55 -9.17 11.36 -12.06
N TRP A 56 -8.14 12.04 -11.57
CA TRP A 56 -7.73 13.31 -12.12
C TRP A 56 -7.24 13.17 -13.56
N TYR A 57 -6.39 12.18 -13.84
CA TYR A 57 -5.93 11.85 -15.18
C TYR A 57 -7.08 11.55 -16.14
N SER A 58 -8.04 10.72 -15.73
CA SER A 58 -9.19 10.34 -16.57
C SER A 58 -10.11 11.54 -16.81
N GLY A 59 -10.33 12.39 -15.80
CA GLY A 59 -11.08 13.64 -15.94
C GLY A 59 -10.43 14.61 -16.94
N LYS A 60 -9.09 14.67 -16.99
CA LYS A 60 -8.37 15.43 -18.02
C LYS A 60 -8.49 14.78 -19.39
N GLY A 61 -8.45 13.46 -19.48
CA GLY A 61 -8.71 12.70 -20.71
C GLY A 61 -10.08 13.01 -21.30
N ILE A 62 -11.14 12.99 -20.50
CA ILE A 62 -12.50 13.32 -20.97
C ILE A 62 -12.57 14.77 -21.52
N LYS A 63 -11.88 15.72 -20.87
CA LYS A 63 -11.82 17.11 -21.37
C LYS A 63 -11.07 17.22 -22.69
N GLU A 64 -9.97 16.48 -22.84
CA GLU A 64 -9.23 16.38 -24.11
C GLU A 64 -10.12 15.79 -25.20
N ASP A 65 -10.73 14.63 -24.98
CA ASP A 65 -11.60 13.96 -25.95
C ASP A 65 -12.78 14.85 -26.39
N MET A 66 -13.33 15.65 -25.46
CA MET A 66 -14.39 16.61 -25.78
C MET A 66 -13.91 17.75 -26.69
N VAL A 67 -12.69 18.26 -26.46
CA VAL A 67 -12.07 19.31 -27.29
C VAL A 67 -11.67 18.74 -28.65
N GLU A 68 -11.08 17.54 -28.69
CA GLU A 68 -10.75 16.81 -29.92
C GLU A 68 -12.01 16.56 -30.75
N GLY A 69 -13.07 16.04 -30.14
CA GLY A 69 -14.35 15.79 -30.81
C GLY A 69 -14.99 17.06 -31.35
N ARG A 70 -14.93 18.19 -30.62
CA ARG A 70 -15.38 19.49 -31.13
C ARG A 70 -14.56 19.93 -32.35
N ARG A 71 -13.24 19.78 -32.29
CA ARG A 71 -12.32 20.13 -33.36
C ARG A 71 -12.59 19.29 -34.60
N ASP A 72 -12.76 17.99 -34.44
CA ASP A 72 -13.00 17.05 -35.54
C ASP A 72 -14.36 17.28 -36.19
N LEU A 73 -15.39 17.56 -35.40
CA LEU A 73 -16.70 17.96 -35.91
C LEU A 73 -16.61 19.21 -36.78
N LEU A 74 -15.88 20.24 -36.33
CA LEU A 74 -15.69 21.46 -37.11
C LEU A 74 -14.95 21.19 -38.42
N LEU A 75 -13.91 20.35 -38.41
CA LEU A 75 -13.19 19.95 -39.62
C LEU A 75 -14.09 19.20 -40.60
N MET A 76 -14.88 18.22 -40.12
CA MET A 76 -15.84 17.49 -40.95
C MET A 76 -16.90 18.41 -41.58
N LEU A 77 -17.37 19.42 -40.85
CA LEU A 77 -18.33 20.40 -41.38
C LEU A 77 -17.72 21.30 -42.47
N VAL A 78 -16.44 21.64 -42.34
CA VAL A 78 -15.70 22.38 -43.39
C VAL A 78 -15.51 21.48 -44.61
N GLU A 79 -15.06 20.24 -44.43
CA GLU A 79 -14.78 19.29 -45.52
C GLU A 79 -16.04 18.88 -46.30
N SER A 80 -17.17 18.74 -45.61
CA SER A 80 -18.47 18.44 -46.23
C SER A 80 -19.10 19.62 -46.98
N GLY A 81 -18.49 20.81 -46.90
CA GLY A 81 -19.05 22.02 -47.52
C GLY A 81 -20.29 22.56 -46.81
N ALA A 82 -20.61 22.07 -45.60
CA ALA A 82 -21.75 22.53 -44.82
C ALA A 82 -21.55 23.96 -44.27
N ILE A 83 -20.31 24.45 -44.24
CA ILE A 83 -19.95 25.81 -43.81
C ILE A 83 -19.73 26.70 -45.04
N ALA A 84 -20.38 27.87 -45.05
CA ALA A 84 -20.21 28.84 -46.13
C ALA A 84 -18.73 29.26 -46.27
N PRO A 85 -18.20 29.43 -47.51
CA PRO A 85 -16.79 29.74 -47.75
C PRO A 85 -16.27 30.97 -47.00
N THR A 86 -17.14 31.94 -46.70
CA THR A 86 -16.83 33.16 -45.95
C THR A 86 -16.53 32.91 -44.47
N HIS A 87 -16.96 31.79 -43.90
CA HIS A 87 -16.78 31.46 -42.48
C HIS A 87 -15.70 30.40 -42.21
N VAL A 88 -15.15 29.78 -43.27
CA VAL A 88 -14.12 28.74 -43.17
C VAL A 88 -12.88 29.24 -42.40
N GLU A 89 -12.47 30.48 -42.61
CA GLU A 89 -11.32 31.07 -41.94
C GLU A 89 -11.55 31.27 -40.43
N ALA A 90 -12.78 31.65 -40.03
CA ALA A 90 -13.14 31.76 -38.62
C ALA A 90 -13.17 30.39 -37.92
N VAL A 91 -13.62 29.36 -38.63
CA VAL A 91 -13.60 27.97 -38.13
C VAL A 91 -12.16 27.49 -37.99
N ARG A 92 -11.29 27.76 -38.97
CA ARG A 92 -9.86 27.40 -38.91
C ARG A 92 -9.15 27.99 -37.69
N LYS A 93 -9.36 29.29 -37.40
CA LYS A 93 -8.83 29.92 -36.17
C LYS A 93 -9.35 29.26 -34.89
N THR A 94 -10.61 28.83 -34.89
CA THR A 94 -11.19 28.10 -33.74
C THR A 94 -10.51 26.75 -33.57
N THR A 95 -10.33 25.99 -34.65
CA THR A 95 -9.61 24.71 -34.65
C THR A 95 -8.16 24.85 -34.18
N GLU A 96 -7.46 25.92 -34.54
CA GLU A 96 -6.10 26.22 -34.05
C GLU A 96 -6.06 26.42 -32.53
N THR A 97 -7.01 27.20 -31.97
CA THR A 97 -7.13 27.36 -30.52
C THR A 97 -7.41 26.01 -29.83
N LEU A 98 -8.30 25.19 -30.39
CA LEU A 98 -8.60 23.87 -29.85
C LEU A 98 -7.37 22.95 -29.88
N ASN A 99 -6.53 23.02 -30.92
CA ASN A 99 -5.26 22.27 -30.97
C ASN A 99 -4.29 22.68 -29.86
N VAL A 100 -4.22 23.97 -29.52
CA VAL A 100 -3.39 24.44 -28.38
C VAL A 100 -3.92 23.87 -27.06
N ASP A 101 -5.24 23.84 -26.87
CA ASP A 101 -5.85 23.25 -25.68
C ASP A 101 -5.60 21.74 -25.59
N ILE A 102 -5.65 21.02 -26.71
CA ILE A 102 -5.35 19.58 -26.80
C ILE A 102 -3.91 19.31 -26.35
N GLU A 103 -2.94 20.04 -26.92
CA GLU A 103 -1.53 19.87 -26.55
C GLU A 103 -1.26 20.24 -25.09
N ARG A 104 -1.98 21.23 -24.54
CA ARG A 104 -1.95 21.52 -23.10
C ARG A 104 -2.42 20.29 -22.31
N TYR A 105 -3.63 19.77 -22.58
CA TYR A 105 -4.18 18.63 -21.85
C TYR A 105 -3.30 17.37 -21.93
N LYS A 106 -2.63 17.12 -23.06
CA LYS A 106 -1.65 16.03 -23.18
C LYS A 106 -0.51 16.16 -22.19
N LYS A 107 0.06 17.36 -22.05
CA LYS A 107 1.15 17.63 -21.10
C LYS A 107 0.67 17.48 -19.65
N GLU A 108 -0.50 18.04 -19.33
CA GLU A 108 -1.11 17.91 -17.99
C GLU A 108 -1.31 16.44 -17.61
N LYS A 109 -1.87 15.62 -18.52
CA LYS A 109 -2.06 14.19 -18.31
C LYS A 109 -0.74 13.44 -18.11
N GLN A 110 0.31 13.77 -18.87
CA GLN A 110 1.63 13.15 -18.69
C GLN A 110 2.23 13.48 -17.33
N GLU A 111 2.08 14.73 -16.87
CA GLU A 111 2.52 15.16 -15.55
C GLU A 111 1.75 14.45 -14.43
N ILE A 112 0.42 14.31 -14.53
CA ILE A 112 -0.39 13.59 -13.54
C ILE A 112 -0.06 12.08 -13.51
N LEU A 113 0.23 11.48 -14.68
CA LEU A 113 0.51 10.05 -14.76
C LEU A 113 1.90 9.70 -14.19
N LYS A 114 2.93 10.49 -14.56
CA LYS A 114 4.34 10.18 -14.24
C LYS A 114 4.89 10.96 -13.05
N GLY A 115 4.30 12.10 -12.74
CA GLY A 115 4.76 13.05 -11.72
C GLY A 115 5.71 14.10 -12.29
N SER A 116 5.71 15.28 -11.67
CA SER A 116 6.53 16.43 -12.07
C SER A 116 8.03 16.12 -12.08
N SER A 117 8.50 15.27 -11.16
CA SER A 117 9.90 14.83 -11.09
C SER A 117 10.33 13.95 -12.27
N ALA A 118 9.39 13.26 -12.92
CA ALA A 118 9.67 12.37 -14.04
C ALA A 118 9.50 13.05 -15.42
N VAL A 119 8.67 14.10 -15.53
CA VAL A 119 8.43 14.81 -16.80
C VAL A 119 9.39 15.97 -17.05
N GLY A 120 10.05 16.48 -16.01
CA GLY A 120 11.01 17.59 -16.07
C GLY A 120 10.35 18.96 -16.23
N GLU A 121 11.08 20.02 -15.83
CA GLU A 121 10.57 21.41 -15.73
C GLU A 121 9.93 21.93 -17.02
N ALA A 122 10.42 21.49 -18.19
CA ALA A 122 9.89 21.89 -19.49
C ALA A 122 8.44 21.42 -19.77
N ASN A 123 7.93 20.47 -18.98
CA ASN A 123 6.60 19.88 -19.13
C ASN A 123 5.70 20.15 -17.93
N TRP A 124 6.09 21.02 -17.00
CA TRP A 124 5.24 21.41 -15.89
C TRP A 124 4.13 22.33 -16.38
N VAL A 125 2.89 21.88 -16.17
CA VAL A 125 1.69 22.60 -16.59
C VAL A 125 0.67 22.65 -15.46
N GLN A 126 0.71 21.71 -14.51
CA GLN A 126 -0.20 21.71 -13.37
C GLN A 126 0.39 22.42 -12.15
N GLU A 127 -0.39 23.35 -11.63
CA GLU A 127 -0.15 23.98 -10.33
C GLU A 127 -0.89 23.18 -9.25
N VAL A 128 -0.16 22.74 -8.25
CA VAL A 128 -0.72 22.22 -7.00
C VAL A 128 -0.42 23.27 -5.92
N ASP A 129 -1.44 23.76 -5.23
CA ASP A 129 -1.32 24.83 -4.23
C ASP A 129 -0.60 26.10 -4.74
N GLY A 130 -0.79 26.42 -6.03
CA GLY A 130 -0.19 27.59 -6.69
C GLY A 130 1.30 27.44 -7.02
N LYS A 131 1.86 26.21 -6.97
CA LYS A 131 3.24 25.92 -7.35
C LYS A 131 3.30 24.84 -8.43
N LEU A 132 4.09 25.09 -9.46
CA LEU A 132 4.46 24.10 -10.46
C LEU A 132 5.47 23.11 -9.87
N GLY A 133 5.49 21.89 -10.40
CA GLY A 133 6.53 20.90 -10.07
C GLY A 133 6.25 20.03 -8.85
N GLN A 134 5.06 20.10 -8.26
CA GLN A 134 4.70 19.38 -7.03
C GLN A 134 3.80 18.17 -7.26
N VAL A 135 3.48 17.83 -8.51
CA VAL A 135 2.58 16.70 -8.80
C VAL A 135 3.29 15.38 -8.55
N ILE A 136 2.77 14.61 -7.60
CA ILE A 136 3.15 13.20 -7.43
C ILE A 136 2.35 12.38 -8.45
N GLY A 137 3.06 11.58 -9.25
CA GLY A 137 2.45 10.84 -10.33
C GLY A 137 1.62 9.65 -9.85
N ALA A 138 0.56 9.31 -10.57
CA ALA A 138 -0.22 8.09 -10.30
C ALA A 138 0.66 6.82 -10.25
N LYS A 139 1.66 6.72 -11.14
CA LYS A 139 2.63 5.59 -11.12
C LYS A 139 3.59 5.60 -9.93
N GLN A 140 3.87 6.79 -9.38
CA GLN A 140 4.71 6.91 -8.18
C GLN A 140 3.93 6.42 -6.96
N TRP A 141 2.66 6.82 -6.84
CA TRP A 141 1.75 6.29 -5.83
C TRP A 141 1.52 4.79 -5.96
N GLU A 142 1.36 4.27 -7.18
CA GLU A 142 1.25 2.83 -7.43
C GLU A 142 2.47 2.06 -6.93
N THR A 143 3.67 2.61 -7.15
CA THR A 143 4.92 1.99 -6.69
C THR A 143 5.01 2.02 -5.16
N GLN A 144 4.68 3.15 -4.53
CA GLN A 144 4.68 3.26 -3.07
C GLN A 144 3.64 2.33 -2.43
N SER A 145 2.42 2.32 -2.94
CA SER A 145 1.34 1.42 -2.47
C SER A 145 1.74 -0.05 -2.58
N ARG A 146 2.42 -0.46 -3.67
CA ARG A 146 2.91 -1.83 -3.83
C ARG A 146 3.95 -2.23 -2.78
N VAL A 147 4.86 -1.32 -2.42
CA VAL A 147 5.88 -1.60 -1.39
C VAL A 147 5.25 -1.68 -0.01
N LEU A 148 4.29 -0.79 0.29
CA LEU A 148 3.53 -0.81 1.54
C LEU A 148 2.70 -2.09 1.68
N ASN A 149 2.02 -2.51 0.60
CA ASN A 149 1.26 -3.76 0.56
C ASN A 149 2.16 -5.00 0.81
N LEU A 150 3.36 -5.04 0.21
CA LEU A 150 4.33 -6.11 0.47
C LEU A 150 4.80 -6.15 1.93
N ALA A 151 4.93 -5.00 2.59
CA ALA A 151 5.25 -4.95 4.02
C ALA A 151 4.05 -5.45 4.86
N GLY A 152 2.84 -4.99 4.53
CA GLY A 152 1.58 -5.41 5.15
C GLY A 152 1.39 -6.93 5.12
N ASP A 153 1.58 -7.57 3.96
CA ASP A 153 1.51 -9.03 3.80
C ASP A 153 2.44 -9.79 4.77
N LYS A 154 3.61 -9.22 5.09
CA LYS A 154 4.55 -9.83 6.05
C LYS A 154 4.11 -9.62 7.49
N PHE A 155 3.55 -8.45 7.81
CA PHE A 155 2.96 -8.19 9.12
C PHE A 155 1.79 -9.13 9.41
N ASP A 156 0.90 -9.34 8.45
CA ASP A 156 -0.24 -10.27 8.56
C ASP A 156 0.22 -11.71 8.79
N ALA A 157 1.22 -12.16 8.02
CA ALA A 157 1.83 -13.48 8.22
C ALA A 157 2.45 -13.63 9.61
N ALA A 158 3.16 -12.60 10.10
CA ALA A 158 3.73 -12.59 11.44
C ALA A 158 2.64 -12.67 12.52
N THR A 159 1.57 -11.87 12.41
CA THR A 159 0.43 -11.90 13.35
C THR A 159 -0.20 -13.29 13.38
N LEU A 160 -0.43 -13.93 12.24
CA LEU A 160 -0.99 -15.29 12.18
C LEU A 160 -0.12 -16.30 12.95
N PHE A 161 1.19 -16.32 12.70
CA PHE A 161 2.09 -17.27 13.36
C PHE A 161 2.24 -16.99 14.85
N LEU A 162 2.28 -15.73 15.27
CA LEU A 162 2.35 -15.34 16.67
C LEU A 162 1.05 -15.67 17.42
N GLN A 163 -0.12 -15.46 16.82
CA GLN A 163 -1.40 -15.88 17.39
C GLN A 163 -1.47 -17.41 17.55
N LEU A 164 -1.07 -18.18 16.53
CA LEU A 164 -0.98 -19.64 16.64
C LEU A 164 0.00 -20.07 17.73
N CYS A 165 1.14 -19.40 17.86
CA CYS A 165 2.10 -19.63 18.95
C CYS A 165 1.43 -19.48 20.32
N LEU A 166 0.70 -18.39 20.56
CA LEU A 166 0.00 -18.15 21.83
C LEU A 166 -1.07 -19.22 22.11
N VAL A 167 -1.85 -19.61 21.10
CA VAL A 167 -2.86 -20.67 21.22
C VAL A 167 -2.21 -22.01 21.62
N MET A 168 -1.11 -22.39 20.96
CA MET A 168 -0.39 -23.63 21.29
C MET A 168 0.23 -23.59 22.70
N GLY A 169 0.76 -22.44 23.11
CA GLY A 169 1.28 -22.25 24.46
C GLY A 169 0.20 -22.33 25.54
N ALA A 170 -0.98 -21.76 25.29
CA ALA A 170 -2.13 -21.88 26.19
C ALA A 170 -2.62 -23.34 26.30
N LEU A 171 -2.71 -24.06 25.18
CA LEU A 171 -3.04 -25.49 25.17
C LEU A 171 -2.00 -26.31 25.94
N SER A 172 -0.72 -25.97 25.82
CA SER A 172 0.35 -26.62 26.58
C SER A 172 0.17 -26.44 28.10
N LEU A 173 -0.38 -25.32 28.58
CA LEU A 173 -0.64 -25.14 30.02
C LEU A 173 -1.85 -25.95 30.49
N LEU A 174 -2.89 -26.07 29.67
CA LEU A 174 -4.13 -26.75 30.03
C LEU A 174 -4.02 -28.28 30.06
N LEU A 175 -3.09 -28.85 29.29
CA LEU A 175 -2.97 -30.30 29.15
C LEU A 175 -2.25 -30.95 30.34
N LYS A 176 -2.86 -32.01 30.90
CA LYS A 176 -2.30 -32.81 32.00
C LYS A 176 -1.33 -33.90 31.54
N ALA A 177 -1.45 -34.35 30.28
CA ALA A 177 -0.61 -35.42 29.75
C ALA A 177 0.79 -34.90 29.37
N PRO A 178 1.88 -35.38 29.99
CA PRO A 178 3.22 -34.78 29.85
C PRO A 178 3.76 -34.83 28.41
N LYS A 179 3.53 -35.92 27.67
CA LYS A 179 3.92 -36.03 26.26
C LYS A 179 3.25 -34.99 25.37
N LEU A 180 1.96 -34.74 25.61
CA LEU A 180 1.18 -33.80 24.82
C LEU A 180 1.57 -32.35 25.17
N LYS A 181 1.85 -32.08 26.45
CA LYS A 181 2.43 -30.82 26.95
C LYS A 181 3.71 -30.44 26.19
N HIS A 182 4.68 -31.35 26.12
CA HIS A 182 5.93 -31.10 25.39
C HIS A 182 5.72 -30.93 23.88
N PHE A 183 4.80 -31.67 23.27
CA PHE A 183 4.47 -31.52 21.85
C PHE A 183 3.95 -30.11 21.53
N PHE A 184 2.94 -29.64 22.27
CA PHE A 184 2.38 -28.30 22.08
C PHE A 184 3.39 -27.19 22.40
N PHE A 185 4.23 -27.37 23.43
CA PHE A 185 5.32 -26.45 23.71
C PHE A 185 6.35 -26.37 22.57
N SER A 186 6.72 -27.50 21.96
CA SER A 186 7.62 -27.50 20.80
C SER A 186 7.01 -26.75 19.62
N MET A 187 5.72 -26.96 19.36
CA MET A 187 4.98 -26.31 18.27
C MET A 187 4.83 -24.80 18.50
N MET A 188 4.60 -24.39 19.75
CA MET A 188 4.63 -22.99 20.17
C MET A 188 5.97 -22.32 19.82
N VAL A 189 7.10 -22.95 20.17
CA VAL A 189 8.43 -22.38 19.87
C VAL A 189 8.67 -22.28 18.36
N VAL A 190 8.26 -23.28 17.58
CA VAL A 190 8.39 -23.27 16.11
C VAL A 190 7.60 -22.10 15.50
N PHE A 191 6.32 -21.96 15.84
CA PHE A 191 5.50 -20.88 15.31
C PHE A 191 5.93 -19.51 15.81
N GLY A 192 6.31 -19.39 17.08
CA GLY A 192 6.82 -18.14 17.63
C GLY A 192 8.11 -17.69 16.94
N SER A 193 8.99 -18.64 16.61
CA SER A 193 10.21 -18.37 15.85
C SER A 193 9.90 -17.93 14.42
N LEU A 194 9.00 -18.62 13.73
CA LEU A 194 8.57 -18.23 12.37
C LEU A 194 7.92 -16.84 12.37
N GLY A 195 7.00 -16.58 13.31
CA GLY A 195 6.37 -15.29 13.49
C GLY A 195 7.38 -14.17 13.77
N GLY A 196 8.38 -14.43 14.61
CA GLY A 196 9.46 -13.48 14.86
C GLY A 196 10.33 -13.20 13.62
N VAL A 197 10.62 -14.21 12.79
CA VAL A 197 11.33 -14.02 11.52
C VAL A 197 10.51 -13.18 10.55
N PHE A 198 9.22 -13.45 10.39
CA PHE A 198 8.34 -12.64 9.55
C PHE A 198 8.21 -11.20 10.05
N SER A 199 8.09 -11.00 11.36
CA SER A 199 8.01 -9.68 11.97
C SER A 199 9.29 -8.87 11.72
N ALA A 200 10.46 -9.48 11.96
CA ALA A 200 11.74 -8.84 11.67
C ALA A 200 11.90 -8.47 10.18
N TRP A 201 11.44 -9.35 9.29
CA TRP A 201 11.47 -9.08 7.85
C TRP A 201 10.52 -7.94 7.46
N ALA A 202 9.31 -7.91 8.03
CA ALA A 202 8.36 -6.83 7.84
C ALA A 202 8.94 -5.48 8.27
N PHE A 203 9.56 -5.42 9.45
CA PHE A 203 10.26 -4.23 9.95
C PHE A 203 11.47 -3.82 9.08
N SER A 204 12.16 -4.79 8.47
CA SER A 204 13.24 -4.48 7.53
C SER A 204 12.73 -3.86 6.23
N ILE A 205 11.59 -4.30 5.71
CA ILE A 205 10.97 -3.67 4.52
C ILE A 205 10.46 -2.29 4.90
N ALA A 206 9.74 -2.19 6.01
CA ALA A 206 9.21 -0.97 6.59
C ALA A 206 10.24 0.15 6.78
N THR A 207 11.48 -0.17 7.15
CA THR A 207 12.56 0.81 7.32
C THR A 207 13.24 1.22 6.02
N THR A 208 12.97 0.51 4.92
CA THR A 208 13.48 0.84 3.58
C THR A 208 12.50 1.65 2.72
N VAL A 209 11.24 1.79 3.18
CA VAL A 209 10.22 2.68 2.60
C VAL A 209 10.41 4.09 3.14
#